data_AF-B8JDJ8-F1
#
_entry.id   AF-B8JDJ8-F1
#
_cell.length_a   1.000
_cell.length_b   1.000
_cell.length_c   1.000
_cell.angle_alpha   90.00
_cell.angle_beta   90.00
_cell.angle_gamma   90.00
#
_symmetry.space_group_name_H-M   'P 1'
#
loop_
_entity.id
_entity.type
_entity.pdbx_description
1 polymer ?
#
loop_
_entity_poly.entity_id
_entity_poly.type
_entity_poly.pdbx_seq_one_letter_code
_entity_poly.pdbx_strand_id
1 'polypeptide(L)'
;MERCTTCSTPLADGGRCVTCEAAAEGLAVLTRSGYASVREVMSLLETEGLAPEMEKVPPGRPEEAHHPLWNLYVPRDELERAQAFLRRDWAGLLEDPDAAAAAARGAEGIDLDAGGEIACPACGHRFAVQGAGEVECPECGLGLGAPGESAPDENG
;
A
#
# COMPACT_ATOMS: atom_id res chain seq x y z
N MET A 1 13.14 -19.83 17.73
CA MET A 1 11.89 -19.92 16.97
C MET A 1 12.11 -20.85 15.81
N GLU A 2 11.42 -21.99 15.78
CA GLU A 2 11.53 -22.91 14.66
C GLU A 2 10.69 -22.40 13.48
N ARG A 3 11.18 -22.62 12.26
CA ARG A 3 10.50 -22.21 11.02
C ARG A 3 10.25 -23.46 10.19
N CYS A 4 9.12 -23.47 9.50
CA CYS A 4 8.81 -24.52 8.53
C CYS A 4 9.89 -24.56 7.43
N THR A 5 10.43 -25.74 7.15
CA THR A 5 11.45 -25.93 6.10
C THR A 5 10.88 -25.81 4.68
N THR A 6 9.56 -25.90 4.52
CA THR A 6 8.86 -25.81 3.23
C THR A 6 8.54 -24.36 2.84
N CYS A 7 8.08 -23.53 3.78
CA CYS A 7 7.55 -22.20 3.47
C CYS A 7 8.10 -21.07 4.37
N SER A 8 9.03 -21.38 5.27
CA SER A 8 9.69 -20.43 6.19
C SER A 8 8.78 -19.71 7.20
N THR A 9 7.47 -20.03 7.21
CA THR A 9 6.51 -19.55 8.21
C THR A 9 6.95 -20.02 9.61
N PRO A 10 6.96 -19.12 10.63
CA PRO A 10 7.19 -19.52 12.01
C PRO A 10 6.21 -20.61 12.44
N LEU A 11 6.72 -21.63 13.14
CA LEU A 11 5.87 -22.71 13.63
C LEU A 11 5.10 -22.27 14.87
N ALA A 12 3.84 -22.69 14.96
CA ALA A 12 3.04 -22.58 16.16
C ALA A 12 3.55 -23.56 17.24
N ASP A 13 3.00 -23.43 18.44
CA ASP A 13 3.27 -24.37 19.53
C ASP A 13 2.95 -25.80 19.07
N GLY A 14 3.89 -26.73 19.30
CA GLY A 14 3.79 -28.12 18.82
C GLY A 14 4.29 -28.36 17.39
N GLY A 15 4.94 -27.38 16.75
CA GLY A 15 5.60 -27.56 15.44
C GLY A 15 4.65 -27.46 14.24
N ARG A 16 3.41 -27.01 14.44
CA ARG A 16 2.43 -26.82 13.37
C ARG A 16 2.77 -25.63 12.48
N CYS A 17 2.60 -25.78 11.18
CA CYS A 17 2.77 -24.69 10.21
C CYS A 17 1.41 -24.28 9.63
N VAL A 18 0.88 -23.15 10.11
CA VAL A 18 -0.42 -22.60 9.68
C VAL A 18 -0.55 -22.46 8.16
N THR A 19 0.54 -22.07 7.47
CA THR A 19 0.56 -21.94 6.02
C THR A 19 0.50 -23.28 5.29
N CYS A 20 1.18 -24.31 5.79
CA CYS A 20 1.16 -25.62 5.15
C CYS A 20 -0.15 -26.36 5.42
N GLU A 21 -0.75 -26.16 6.60
CA GLU A 21 -2.07 -26.70 6.94
C GLU A 21 -3.14 -26.10 6.03
N ALA A 22 -3.20 -24.77 5.92
CA ALA A 22 -4.11 -24.11 4.98
C ALA A 22 -3.88 -24.60 3.54
N ALA A 23 -2.62 -24.78 3.12
CA ALA A 23 -2.31 -25.30 1.79
C ALA A 23 -2.82 -26.73 1.56
N ALA A 24 -2.81 -27.59 2.58
CA ALA A 24 -3.36 -28.94 2.54
C ALA A 24 -4.89 -28.95 2.50
N GLU A 25 -5.54 -27.91 3.03
CA GLU A 25 -6.98 -27.67 2.97
C GLU A 25 -7.43 -27.04 1.64
N GLY A 26 -6.51 -26.84 0.68
CA GLY A 26 -6.83 -26.31 -0.64
C GLY A 26 -6.76 -24.79 -0.74
N LEU A 27 -6.27 -24.11 0.29
CA LEU A 27 -6.07 -22.67 0.29
C LEU A 27 -4.69 -22.30 -0.29
N ALA A 28 -4.57 -21.07 -0.78
CA ALA A 28 -3.31 -20.47 -1.21
C ALA A 28 -3.11 -19.12 -0.52
N VAL A 29 -1.89 -18.88 -0.01
CA VAL A 29 -1.53 -17.57 0.55
C VAL A 29 -1.50 -16.54 -0.56
N LEU A 30 -2.29 -15.48 -0.41
CA LEU A 30 -2.27 -14.31 -1.27
C LEU A 30 -1.29 -13.26 -0.76
N THR A 31 -1.34 -12.95 0.54
CA THR A 31 -0.43 -11.98 1.18
C THR A 31 -0.27 -12.27 2.67
N ARG A 32 0.78 -11.70 3.27
CA ARG A 32 1.00 -11.66 4.72
C ARG A 32 1.28 -10.22 5.15
N SER A 33 0.42 -9.66 5.98
CA SER A 33 0.58 -8.28 6.46
C SER A 33 -0.05 -8.09 7.85
N GLY A 34 -0.06 -6.86 8.35
CA GLY A 34 -0.79 -6.49 9.56
C GLY A 34 -2.31 -6.61 9.36
N TYR A 35 -3.03 -6.71 10.48
CA TYR A 35 -4.48 -6.94 10.50
C TYR A 35 -5.28 -5.96 9.63
N ALA A 36 -5.00 -4.65 9.73
CA ALA A 36 -5.75 -3.62 9.00
C ALA A 36 -5.65 -3.81 7.48
N SER A 37 -4.43 -3.96 6.95
CA SER A 37 -4.21 -4.21 5.53
C SER A 37 -4.84 -5.52 5.05
N VAL A 38 -4.74 -6.60 5.86
CA VAL A 38 -5.39 -7.88 5.53
C VAL A 38 -6.91 -7.75 5.46
N ARG A 39 -7.53 -7.03 6.41
CA ARG A 39 -8.98 -6.80 6.42
C ARG A 39 -9.45 -5.96 5.25
N GLU A 40 -8.69 -4.93 4.86
CA GLU A 40 -9.00 -4.10 3.70
C GLU A 40 -9.00 -4.93 2.40
N VAL A 41 -7.91 -5.66 2.15
CA VAL A 41 -7.81 -6.52 0.97
C VAL A 41 -8.89 -7.62 0.99
N MET A 42 -9.17 -8.21 2.16
CA MET A 42 -10.25 -9.19 2.32
C MET A 42 -11.60 -8.61 1.87
N SER A 43 -11.96 -7.40 2.31
CA SER A 43 -13.22 -6.76 1.90
C SER A 43 -13.30 -6.43 0.40
N LEU A 44 -12.18 -6.10 -0.23
CA LEU A 44 -12.12 -5.93 -1.69
C LEU A 44 -12.39 -7.24 -2.43
N LEU A 45 -11.78 -8.34 -1.98
CA LEU A 45 -11.97 -9.66 -2.58
C LEU A 45 -13.39 -10.19 -2.37
N GLU A 46 -13.98 -9.99 -1.18
CA GLU A 46 -15.39 -10.31 -0.89
C GLU A 46 -16.34 -9.57 -1.85
N THR A 47 -16.05 -8.31 -2.17
CA THR A 47 -16.84 -7.51 -3.12
C THR A 47 -16.77 -8.07 -4.55
N GLU A 48 -15.64 -8.68 -4.92
CA GLU A 48 -15.43 -9.39 -6.20
C GLU A 48 -16.01 -10.82 -6.19
N GLY A 49 -16.70 -11.22 -5.11
CA GLY A 49 -17.30 -12.55 -4.96
C GLY A 49 -16.27 -13.67 -4.88
N LEU A 50 -15.09 -13.39 -4.30
CA LEU A 50 -14.09 -14.39 -3.93
C LEU A 50 -14.33 -14.83 -2.48
N ALA A 51 -13.71 -15.94 -2.06
CA ALA A 51 -13.85 -16.50 -0.71
C ALA A 51 -12.56 -16.35 0.12
N PRO A 52 -12.15 -15.12 0.50
CA PRO A 52 -10.95 -14.93 1.29
C PRO A 52 -11.10 -15.47 2.72
N GLU A 53 -10.01 -16.03 3.24
CA GLU A 53 -9.89 -16.46 4.64
C GLU A 53 -8.65 -15.85 5.27
N MET A 54 -8.65 -15.63 6.58
CA MET A 54 -7.48 -15.07 7.26
C MET A 54 -7.13 -15.82 8.53
N GLU A 55 -5.83 -15.96 8.79
CA GLU A 55 -5.32 -16.63 9.97
C GLU A 55 -4.11 -15.89 10.53
N LYS A 56 -4.06 -15.80 11.86
CA LYS A 56 -2.96 -15.15 12.56
C LYS A 56 -1.70 -16.00 12.43
N VAL A 57 -0.60 -15.38 12.03
CA VAL A 57 0.70 -16.05 11.94
C VAL A 57 1.36 -16.06 13.33
N PRO A 58 1.93 -17.20 13.77
CA PRO A 58 2.76 -17.21 14.96
C PRO A 58 3.88 -16.17 14.87
N PRO A 59 4.16 -15.41 15.94
CA PRO A 59 5.17 -14.37 15.89
C PRO A 59 6.53 -15.00 15.58
N GLY A 60 7.24 -14.49 14.59
CA GLY A 60 8.61 -14.87 14.25
C GLY A 60 9.66 -14.00 14.93
N ARG A 61 9.26 -12.84 15.44
CA ARG A 61 10.10 -11.85 16.15
C ARG A 61 9.37 -11.28 17.38
N PRO A 62 10.09 -10.74 18.38
CA PRO A 62 9.46 -10.16 19.58
C PRO A 62 8.47 -9.03 19.29
N GLU A 63 8.73 -8.20 18.29
CA GLU A 63 7.86 -7.07 17.93
C GLU A 63 6.50 -7.57 17.43
N GLU A 64 6.46 -8.74 16.77
CA GLU A 64 5.25 -9.35 16.22
C GLU A 64 4.29 -9.87 17.31
N ALA A 65 4.72 -9.91 18.57
CA ALA A 65 3.83 -10.17 19.71
C ALA A 65 2.81 -9.03 19.90
N HIS A 66 3.22 -7.79 19.64
CA HIS A 66 2.39 -6.58 19.76
C HIS A 66 1.84 -6.13 18.40
N HIS A 67 2.51 -6.50 17.31
CA HIS A 67 2.14 -6.20 15.93
C HIS A 67 2.03 -7.48 15.10
N PRO A 68 0.97 -8.29 15.33
CA PRO A 68 0.87 -9.60 14.71
C PRO A 68 0.64 -9.51 13.20
N LEU A 69 1.27 -10.44 12.49
CA LEU A 69 1.03 -10.66 11.08
C LEU A 69 -0.11 -11.67 10.88
N TRP A 70 -0.80 -11.54 9.75
CA TRP A 70 -1.91 -12.37 9.33
C TRP A 70 -1.66 -12.83 7.89
N ASN A 71 -1.88 -14.12 7.63
CA ASN A 71 -1.99 -14.61 6.26
C ASN A 71 -3.41 -14.31 5.77
N LEU A 72 -3.51 -13.79 4.56
CA LEU A 72 -4.74 -13.78 3.78
C LEU A 72 -4.64 -14.92 2.76
N TYR A 73 -5.64 -15.78 2.75
CA TYR A 73 -5.78 -16.90 1.84
C TYR A 73 -6.97 -16.71 0.92
N VAL A 74 -6.96 -17.43 -0.19
CA VAL A 74 -8.11 -17.72 -1.05
C VAL A 74 -8.08 -19.19 -1.46
N PRO A 75 -9.20 -19.81 -1.88
CA PRO A 75 -9.17 -21.10 -2.55
C PRO A 75 -8.14 -21.11 -3.69
N ARG A 76 -7.42 -22.23 -3.84
CA ARG A 76 -6.31 -22.34 -4.80
C ARG A 76 -6.74 -22.08 -6.24
N ASP A 77 -7.95 -22.47 -6.60
CA ASP A 77 -8.58 -22.24 -7.89
C ASP A 77 -9.00 -20.78 -8.12
N GLU A 78 -9.09 -19.98 -7.06
CA GLU A 78 -9.38 -18.54 -7.11
C GLU A 78 -8.11 -17.65 -7.14
N LEU A 79 -6.93 -18.22 -6.87
CA LEU A 79 -5.69 -17.46 -6.69
C LEU A 79 -5.35 -16.54 -7.87
N GLU A 80 -5.39 -17.06 -9.09
CA GLU A 80 -5.04 -16.27 -10.28
C GLU A 80 -6.03 -15.11 -10.50
N ARG A 81 -7.32 -15.35 -10.25
CA ARG A 81 -8.37 -14.33 -10.35
C ARG A 81 -8.18 -13.25 -9.28
N ALA A 82 -7.92 -13.64 -8.03
CA ALA A 82 -7.63 -12.71 -6.94
C ALA A 82 -6.41 -11.82 -7.25
N GLN A 83 -5.31 -12.42 -7.72
CA GLN A 83 -4.12 -11.67 -8.10
C GLN A 83 -4.36 -10.73 -9.29
N ALA A 84 -5.13 -11.17 -10.29
CA ALA A 84 -5.47 -10.33 -11.44
C ALA A 84 -6.33 -9.13 -11.03
N PHE A 85 -7.32 -9.34 -10.16
CA PHE A 85 -8.16 -8.30 -9.60
C PHE A 85 -7.34 -7.24 -8.85
N LEU A 86 -6.48 -7.67 -7.92
CA LEU A 86 -5.63 -6.74 -7.14
C LEU A 86 -4.63 -5.97 -8.02
N ARG A 87 -4.09 -6.59 -9.08
CA ARG A 87 -3.23 -5.89 -10.05
C ARG A 87 -4.00 -4.90 -10.91
N ARG A 88 -5.25 -5.21 -11.28
CA ARG A 88 -6.09 -4.34 -12.12
C ARG A 88 -6.46 -3.05 -11.40
N ASP A 89 -6.78 -3.13 -10.10
CA ASP A 89 -7.06 -1.94 -9.30
C ASP A 89 -5.85 -1.00 -9.24
N TRP A 90 -4.65 -1.57 -9.03
CA TRP A 90 -3.40 -0.81 -9.08
C TRP A 90 -3.11 -0.21 -10.47
N ALA A 91 -3.34 -0.97 -11.55
CA ALA A 91 -3.19 -0.46 -12.91
C ALA A 91 -4.20 0.66 -13.20
N GLY A 92 -5.45 0.53 -12.75
CA GLY A 92 -6.47 1.57 -12.88
C GLY A 92 -6.12 2.86 -12.14
N LEU A 93 -5.50 2.77 -10.95
CA LEU A 93 -4.97 3.93 -10.22
C LEU A 93 -3.78 4.60 -10.94
N LEU A 94 -2.98 3.84 -11.68
CA LEU A 94 -1.84 4.35 -12.44
C LEU A 94 -2.21 4.87 -13.85
N GLU A 95 -3.26 4.30 -14.45
CA GLU A 95 -3.83 4.71 -15.74
C GLU A 95 -4.90 5.81 -15.59
N ASP A 96 -5.18 6.24 -14.36
CA ASP A 96 -6.07 7.36 -14.09
C ASP A 96 -5.51 8.63 -14.76
N PRO A 97 -6.20 9.20 -15.77
CA PRO A 97 -5.73 10.37 -16.47
C PRO A 97 -5.60 11.58 -15.53
N ASP A 98 -6.38 11.65 -14.46
CA ASP A 98 -6.29 12.71 -13.46
C ASP A 98 -5.06 12.52 -12.57
N ALA A 99 -4.73 11.28 -12.21
CA ALA A 99 -3.50 10.94 -11.48
C ALA A 99 -2.24 11.17 -12.33
N ALA A 100 -2.27 10.78 -13.61
CA ALA A 100 -1.20 11.05 -14.56
C ALA A 100 -1.01 12.55 -14.80
N ALA A 101 -2.11 13.32 -14.92
CA ALA A 101 -2.06 14.77 -15.05
C ALA A 101 -1.54 15.45 -13.77
N ALA A 102 -1.92 14.95 -12.58
CA ALA A 102 -1.39 15.45 -11.31
C ALA A 102 0.12 15.18 -11.16
N ALA A 103 0.57 13.98 -11.54
CA ALA A 103 1.99 13.64 -11.55
C ALA A 103 2.80 14.52 -12.53
N ALA A 104 2.25 14.78 -13.73
CA ALA A 104 2.87 15.67 -14.71
C ALA A 104 3.00 17.11 -14.18
N ARG A 105 1.94 17.65 -13.55
CA ARG A 105 1.99 18.99 -12.92
C ARG A 105 2.99 19.03 -11.76
N GLY A 106 3.07 17.98 -10.97
CA GLY A 106 4.06 17.87 -9.88
C GLY A 106 5.50 17.88 -10.38
N ALA A 107 5.78 17.22 -11.51
CA ALA A 107 7.10 17.15 -12.11
C ALA A 107 7.56 18.48 -12.77
N GLU A 108 6.64 19.32 -13.23
CA GLU A 108 6.94 20.65 -13.77
C GLU A 108 7.48 21.60 -12.69
N GLY A 109 7.11 21.36 -11.42
CA GLY A 109 7.49 22.19 -10.29
C GLY A 109 6.72 23.52 -10.26
N ILE A 110 6.72 24.18 -9.11
CA ILE A 110 6.08 25.49 -8.93
C ILE A 110 7.09 26.42 -8.30
N ASP A 111 7.33 27.56 -8.95
CA ASP A 111 8.12 28.65 -8.41
C ASP A 111 7.23 29.51 -7.50
N LEU A 112 7.34 29.28 -6.19
CA LEU A 112 6.62 30.06 -5.17
C LEU A 112 7.28 31.42 -4.91
N ASP A 113 8.53 31.62 -5.33
CA ASP A 113 9.30 32.85 -5.09
C ASP A 113 8.95 33.96 -6.11
N ALA A 114 8.50 33.57 -7.31
CA ALA A 114 8.03 34.51 -8.34
C ALA A 114 6.77 35.28 -7.92
N GLY A 115 5.95 34.72 -7.02
CA GLY A 115 4.65 35.26 -6.63
C GLY A 115 3.63 35.25 -7.77
N GLY A 116 2.35 35.51 -7.46
CA GLY A 116 1.28 35.58 -8.46
C GLY A 116 0.37 34.36 -8.51
N GLU A 117 -0.26 34.09 -9.66
CA GLU A 117 -1.20 32.97 -9.81
C GLU A 117 -0.46 31.67 -10.16
N ILE A 118 -0.65 30.64 -9.33
CA ILE A 118 -0.08 29.30 -9.53
C ILE A 118 -1.20 28.27 -9.72
N ALA A 119 -0.88 27.12 -10.31
CA ALA A 119 -1.77 25.97 -10.37
C ALA A 119 -1.33 24.92 -9.34
N CYS A 120 -2.25 24.42 -8.50
CA CYS A 120 -1.97 23.34 -7.57
C CYS A 120 -1.50 22.08 -8.32
N PRO A 121 -0.39 21.44 -7.93
CA PRO A 121 0.11 20.27 -8.65
C PRO A 121 -0.82 19.06 -8.45
N ALA A 122 -1.42 18.91 -7.26
CA ALA A 122 -2.36 17.84 -6.97
C ALA A 122 -3.71 18.01 -7.70
N CYS A 123 -4.44 19.10 -7.46
CA CYS A 123 -5.81 19.24 -7.96
C CYS A 123 -5.98 20.16 -9.19
N GLY A 124 -4.93 20.86 -9.62
CA GLY A 124 -5.00 21.77 -10.77
C GLY A 124 -5.70 23.11 -10.53
N HIS A 125 -6.24 23.34 -9.32
CA HIS A 125 -6.87 24.61 -8.96
C HIS A 125 -5.89 25.79 -9.07
N ARG A 126 -6.32 26.89 -9.67
CA ARG A 126 -5.52 28.11 -9.83
C ARG A 126 -5.82 29.10 -8.72
N PHE A 127 -4.80 29.57 -8.02
CA PHE A 127 -4.96 30.51 -6.92
C PHE A 127 -3.75 31.42 -6.79
N ALA A 128 -3.95 32.61 -6.20
CA ALA A 128 -2.91 33.60 -6.03
C ALA A 128 -2.11 33.37 -4.75
N VAL A 129 -0.77 33.38 -4.87
CA VAL A 129 0.17 33.39 -3.74
C VAL A 129 0.75 34.78 -3.54
N GLN A 130 0.79 35.23 -2.28
CA GLN A 130 1.16 36.59 -1.91
C GLN A 130 2.63 36.76 -1.47
N GLY A 131 3.48 35.75 -1.68
CA GLY A 131 4.92 35.81 -1.41
C GLY A 131 5.53 34.44 -1.07
N ALA A 132 6.84 34.42 -0.84
CA ALA A 132 7.61 33.23 -0.51
C ALA A 132 7.24 32.69 0.89
N GLY A 133 6.92 31.40 0.98
CA GLY A 133 6.57 30.73 2.23
C GLY A 133 5.81 29.41 2.02
N GLU A 134 5.40 28.78 3.12
CA GLU A 134 4.52 27.62 3.12
C GLU A 134 3.11 28.05 2.69
N VAL A 135 2.61 27.43 1.63
CA VAL A 135 1.34 27.78 0.98
C VAL A 135 0.42 26.58 0.99
N GLU A 136 -0.82 26.72 1.47
CA GLU A 136 -1.82 25.65 1.40
C GLU A 136 -2.81 25.90 0.24
N CYS A 137 -3.10 24.86 -0.54
CA CYS A 137 -4.11 24.95 -1.58
C CYS A 137 -5.53 25.04 -0.97
N PRO A 138 -6.35 26.04 -1.33
CA PRO A 138 -7.67 26.24 -0.71
C PRO A 138 -8.70 25.16 -1.06
N GLU A 139 -8.51 24.42 -2.15
CA GLU A 139 -9.46 23.38 -2.59
C GLU A 139 -9.13 22.00 -2.02
N CYS A 140 -7.85 21.61 -1.97
CA CYS A 140 -7.46 20.25 -1.58
C CYS A 140 -6.64 20.17 -0.30
N GLY A 141 -6.27 21.30 0.31
CA GLY A 141 -5.50 21.34 1.55
C GLY A 141 -4.04 20.90 1.42
N LEU A 142 -3.50 20.80 0.20
CA LEU A 142 -2.10 20.43 0.00
C LEU A 142 -1.17 21.58 0.42
N GLY A 143 -0.24 21.31 1.34
CA GLY A 143 0.87 22.20 1.67
C GLY A 143 1.96 22.18 0.58
N LEU A 144 2.38 23.36 0.14
CA LEU A 144 3.39 23.63 -0.89
C LEU A 144 4.52 24.44 -0.26
N GLY A 145 5.78 24.15 -0.63
CA GLY A 145 6.94 24.90 -0.14
C GLY A 145 7.58 24.37 1.16
N ALA A 146 7.15 23.22 1.67
CA ALA A 146 7.94 22.49 2.66
C ALA A 146 9.27 22.05 2.01
N PRO A 147 10.42 22.14 2.70
CA PRO A 147 11.67 21.59 2.19
C PRO A 147 11.47 20.08 2.00
N GLY A 148 11.36 19.65 0.75
CA GLY A 148 11.47 18.24 0.42
C GLY A 148 12.84 17.79 0.87
N GLU A 149 12.90 16.85 1.80
CA GLU A 149 14.12 16.10 2.09
C GLU A 149 14.44 15.26 0.84
N SER A 150 15.09 15.92 -0.11
CA SER A 150 15.64 15.36 -1.34
C SER A 150 17.08 15.86 -1.44
N ALA A 151 17.90 15.45 -0.48
CA ALA A 151 19.34 15.38 -0.68
C ALA A 151 19.65 14.00 -1.27
N PRO A 152 20.17 13.89 -2.51
CA PRO A 152 20.90 12.71 -2.89
C PRO A 152 22.24 12.74 -2.14
N ASP A 153 22.51 11.69 -1.38
CA ASP A 153 23.78 11.46 -0.70
C ASP A 153 24.86 11.15 -1.75
N GLU A 154 25.52 12.19 -2.27
CA GLU A 154 26.72 12.06 -3.10
C GLU A 154 27.89 11.65 -2.19
N ASN A 155 28.18 10.34 -2.14
CA ASN A 155 29.39 9.82 -1.50
C ASN A 155 30.61 10.12 -2.37
N GLY A 156 31.42 11.10 -1.94
CA GLY A 156 32.81 11.30 -2.34
C GLY A 156 33.77 10.75 -1.29
#